data_AF-A0A660UMJ8-F1
#
_entry.id   AF-A0A660UMJ8-F1
#
_cell.length_a   1.000
_cell.length_b   1.000
_cell.length_c   1.000
_cell.angle_alpha   90.00
_cell.angle_beta   90.00
_cell.angle_gamma   90.00
#
_symmetry.space_group_name_H-M   'P 1'
#
loop_
_entity.id
_entity.type
_entity.pdbx_description
1 polymer ?
#
loop_
_entity_poly.entity_id
_entity_poly.type
_entity_poly.pdbx_seq_one_letter_code
_entity_poly.pdbx_strand_id
1 'polypeptide(L)'
;MDPNQKNRIVLECDAGKDPAPCFVYPFLTGRQQRLLMDDYEKIDNSGSHSENLDRTFKTAAKFLTGWENITGPDGSVVVFDRATLEDVVSVLEAMELINKLFLQQKMSFDDKKKRP
;
A
#
# COMPACT_ATOMS: atom_id res chain seq x y z
N MET A 1 -16.67 11.54 8.31
CA MET A 1 -15.37 10.89 8.03
C MET A 1 -14.35 11.99 7.89
N ASP A 2 -13.14 11.83 8.43
CA ASP A 2 -12.07 12.81 8.23
C ASP A 2 -11.35 12.52 6.90
N PRO A 3 -11.47 13.39 5.88
CA PRO A 3 -10.76 13.23 4.60
C PRO A 3 -9.23 13.25 4.75
N ASN A 4 -8.71 13.74 5.87
CA ASN A 4 -7.27 13.84 6.14
C ASN A 4 -6.70 12.61 6.85
N GLN A 5 -7.52 11.60 7.18
CA GLN A 5 -7.03 10.38 7.80
C GLN A 5 -6.08 9.65 6.83
N LYS A 6 -4.87 9.40 7.31
CA LYS A 6 -3.84 8.64 6.60
C LYS A 6 -3.69 7.26 7.20
N ASN A 7 -3.59 6.27 6.32
CA ASN A 7 -3.22 4.90 6.64
C ASN A 7 -1.71 4.79 6.54
N ARG A 8 -1.08 4.41 7.65
CA ARG A 8 0.36 4.16 7.75
C ARG A 8 0.53 2.64 7.77
N ILE A 9 1.23 2.12 6.78
CA ILE A 9 1.48 0.68 6.60
C ILE A 9 2.97 0.44 6.80
N VAL A 10 3.31 -0.42 7.77
CA VAL A 10 4.67 -0.94 7.98
C VAL A 10 4.67 -2.38 7.47
N LEU A 11 5.68 -2.75 6.69
CA LEU A 11 5.83 -4.11 6.16
C LEU A 11 6.22 -5.08 7.28
N GLU A 12 5.97 -6.37 7.09
CA GLU A 12 6.32 -7.39 8.08
C GLU A 12 7.84 -7.50 8.29
N CYS A 13 8.62 -7.34 7.22
CA CYS A 13 10.09 -7.31 7.29
C CYS A 13 10.64 -6.11 8.09
N ASP A 14 9.83 -5.07 8.26
CA ASP A 14 10.15 -3.83 8.98
C ASP A 14 9.56 -3.79 10.39
N ALA A 15 8.83 -4.84 10.81
CA ALA A 15 8.22 -4.89 12.12
C ALA A 15 9.27 -4.80 13.23
N GLY A 16 9.10 -3.83 14.13
CA GLY A 16 9.99 -3.62 15.29
C GLY A 16 11.20 -2.72 15.04
N LYS A 17 11.38 -2.18 13.83
CA LYS A 17 12.39 -1.13 13.55
C LYS A 17 11.96 0.20 14.19
N ASP A 18 12.94 1.02 14.61
CA ASP A 18 12.70 2.37 15.17
C ASP A 18 13.72 3.40 14.62
N PRO A 19 13.31 4.36 13.78
CA PRO A 19 11.96 4.50 13.22
C PRO A 19 11.69 3.46 12.13
N ALA A 20 10.49 2.89 12.09
CA ALA A 20 10.13 1.92 11.05
C ALA A 20 9.91 2.59 9.68
N PRO A 21 10.40 1.98 8.58
CA PRO A 21 9.97 2.30 7.23
C PRO A 21 8.45 2.17 7.12
N CYS A 22 7.81 3.17 6.49
CA CYS A 22 6.36 3.24 6.44
C CYS A 22 5.85 3.80 5.11
N PHE A 23 4.79 3.19 4.59
CA PHE A 23 4.08 3.61 3.40
C PHE A 23 2.76 4.29 3.77
N VAL A 24 2.50 5.43 3.15
CA VAL A 24 1.39 6.31 3.50
C VAL A 24 0.35 6.29 2.40
N TYR A 25 -0.88 5.95 2.77
CA TYR A 25 -2.05 5.95 1.90
C TYR A 25 -3.13 6.88 2.49
N PRO A 26 -3.96 7.51 1.66
CA PRO A 26 -5.14 8.20 2.16
C PRO A 26 -6.18 7.17 2.62
N PHE A 27 -7.15 7.63 3.42
CA PHE A 27 -8.42 6.93 3.52
C PHE A 27 -9.07 6.84 2.13
N LEU A 28 -9.60 5.67 1.76
CA LEU A 28 -10.16 5.46 0.43
C LEU A 28 -11.67 5.60 0.49
N THR A 29 -12.23 6.42 -0.39
CA THR A 29 -13.68 6.43 -0.65
C THR A 29 -14.15 5.09 -1.21
N GLY A 30 -15.44 4.78 -1.10
CA GLY A 30 -15.99 3.54 -1.66
C GLY A 30 -15.71 3.35 -3.16
N ARG A 31 -15.67 4.46 -3.93
CA ARG A 31 -15.26 4.43 -5.34
C ARG A 31 -13.80 4.01 -5.50
N GLN A 32 -12.88 4.56 -4.71
CA GLN A 32 -11.47 4.22 -4.75
C GLN A 32 -11.20 2.79 -4.28
N GLN A 33 -11.93 2.32 -3.27
CA GLN A 33 -11.88 0.92 -2.82
C GLN A 33 -12.31 -0.03 -3.93
N ARG A 34 -13.41 0.26 -4.63
CA ARG A 34 -13.83 -0.53 -5.80
C ARG A 34 -12.75 -0.59 -6.87
N LEU A 35 -12.15 0.56 -7.21
CA LEU A 35 -11.04 0.62 -8.17
C LEU A 35 -9.78 -0.14 -7.72
N LEU A 36 -9.58 -0.31 -6.41
CA LEU A 36 -8.49 -1.13 -5.88
C LEU A 36 -8.83 -2.62 -5.99
N MET A 37 -10.07 -3.01 -5.65
CA MET A 37 -10.56 -4.40 -5.77
C MET A 37 -10.56 -4.88 -7.22
N ASP A 38 -11.09 -4.07 -8.14
CA ASP A 38 -11.14 -4.39 -9.57
C ASP A 38 -9.74 -4.62 -10.17
N ASP A 39 -8.70 -3.99 -9.61
CA ASP A 39 -7.33 -4.17 -10.07
C ASP A 39 -6.66 -5.36 -9.39
N TYR A 40 -6.88 -5.55 -8.09
CA TYR A 40 -6.41 -6.71 -7.35
C TYR A 40 -6.92 -8.02 -7.96
N GLU A 41 -8.21 -8.09 -8.33
CA GLU A 41 -8.80 -9.27 -8.99
C GLU A 41 -8.15 -9.59 -10.34
N LYS A 42 -7.51 -8.62 -11.00
CA LYS A 42 -6.84 -8.82 -12.30
C LYS A 42 -5.39 -9.30 -12.16
N ILE A 43 -4.79 -9.22 -10.97
CA ILE A 43 -3.40 -9.63 -10.75
C ILE A 43 -3.22 -11.14 -10.99
N ASP A 44 -4.19 -11.97 -10.61
CA ASP A 44 -4.09 -13.44 -10.74
C ASP A 44 -4.87 -14.00 -11.95
N ASN A 45 -5.71 -13.17 -12.58
CA ASN A 45 -6.65 -13.62 -13.63
C ASN A 45 -6.24 -13.24 -15.06
N SER A 46 -5.13 -12.53 -15.27
CA SER A 46 -4.84 -12.00 -16.62
C SER A 46 -3.36 -11.81 -16.96
N GLY A 47 -2.77 -12.86 -17.52
CA GLY A 47 -1.62 -12.71 -18.42
C GLY A 47 -0.39 -13.55 -18.08
N SER A 48 0.71 -13.14 -18.68
CA SER A 48 2.06 -13.62 -18.41
C SER A 48 2.55 -13.17 -17.03
N HIS A 49 3.57 -13.85 -16.50
CA HIS A 49 4.16 -13.50 -15.20
C HIS A 49 4.59 -12.02 -15.12
N SER A 50 5.17 -11.48 -16.20
CA SER A 50 5.58 -10.07 -16.27
C SER A 50 4.40 -9.10 -16.15
N GLU A 51 3.26 -9.41 -16.78
CA GLU A 51 2.07 -8.56 -16.69
C GLU A 51 1.48 -8.56 -15.27
N ASN A 52 1.58 -9.69 -14.56
CA ASN A 52 1.15 -9.77 -13.17
C ASN A 52 2.06 -8.95 -12.25
N LEU A 53 3.38 -8.92 -12.50
CA LEU A 53 4.33 -8.05 -11.80
C LEU A 53 3.96 -6.58 -11.99
N ASP A 54 3.81 -6.14 -13.24
CA ASP A 54 3.42 -4.76 -13.58
C ASP A 54 2.10 -4.35 -12.91
N ARG A 55 1.10 -5.24 -12.94
CA ARG A 55 -0.20 -5.00 -12.30
C ARG A 55 -0.06 -4.87 -10.79
N THR A 56 0.78 -5.68 -10.16
CA THR A 56 1.03 -5.64 -8.73
C THR A 56 1.58 -4.28 -8.32
N PHE A 57 2.66 -3.84 -8.96
CA PHE A 57 3.27 -2.54 -8.64
C PHE A 57 2.34 -1.37 -8.95
N LYS A 58 1.63 -1.40 -10.09
CA LYS A 58 0.63 -0.37 -10.42
C LYS A 58 -0.49 -0.30 -9.39
N THR A 59 -0.95 -1.45 -8.89
CA THR A 59 -2.02 -1.53 -7.89
C THR A 59 -1.55 -0.99 -6.54
N ALA A 60 -0.36 -1.40 -6.08
CA ALA A 60 0.24 -0.91 -4.84
C ALA A 60 0.49 0.61 -4.91
N ALA A 61 1.03 1.11 -6.02
CA ALA A 61 1.36 2.54 -6.18
C ALA A 61 0.13 3.45 -6.35
N LYS A 62 -1.01 2.93 -6.84
CA LYS A 62 -2.18 3.73 -7.29
C LYS A 62 -2.60 4.84 -6.33
N PHE A 63 -2.67 4.52 -5.03
CA PHE A 63 -3.11 5.46 -4.00
C PHE A 63 -2.01 5.83 -3.01
N LEU A 64 -0.76 5.43 -3.25
CA LEU A 64 0.36 5.77 -2.39
C LEU A 64 0.62 7.27 -2.44
N THR A 65 0.63 7.95 -1.29
CA THR A 65 0.80 9.41 -1.19
C THR A 65 2.10 9.83 -0.52
N GLY A 66 2.85 8.88 0.05
CA GLY A 66 4.17 9.14 0.61
C GLY A 66 4.79 7.87 1.18
N TRP A 67 6.05 7.99 1.56
CA TRP A 67 6.71 7.06 2.47
C TRP A 67 7.61 7.80 3.44
N GLU A 68 7.93 7.14 4.55
CA GLU A 68 8.70 7.68 5.66
C GLU A 68 9.78 6.66 6.06
N ASN A 69 10.96 7.15 6.46
CA ASN A 69 12.07 6.35 6.97
C ASN A 69 12.59 5.24 6.03
N ILE A 70 12.39 5.40 4.71
CA ILE A 70 12.95 4.49 3.71
C ILE A 70 14.38 4.91 3.42
N THR A 71 15.31 3.97 3.54
CA THR A 71 16.73 4.17 3.26
C THR A 71 17.21 3.20 2.19
N GLY A 72 18.08 3.68 1.31
CA GLY A 72 18.73 2.87 0.28
C GLY A 72 19.82 1.99 0.86
N PRO A 73 20.40 1.09 0.04
CA PRO A 73 21.49 0.21 0.46
C PRO A 73 22.74 0.95 0.99
N ASP A 74 22.95 2.19 0.56
CA ASP A 74 24.02 3.07 0.98
C ASP A 74 23.69 3.89 2.25
N GLY A 75 22.50 3.67 2.83
CA GLY A 75 21.99 4.42 3.99
C GLY A 75 21.42 5.80 3.65
N SER A 76 21.37 6.20 2.38
CA SER A 76 20.75 7.46 1.97
C SER A 76 19.23 7.40 2.10
N VAL A 77 18.59 8.54 2.40
CA VAL A 77 17.12 8.61 2.45
C VAL A 77 16.57 8.58 1.04
N VAL A 78 15.66 7.65 0.77
CA VAL A 78 14.98 7.56 -0.52
C VAL A 78 13.86 8.59 -0.57
N VAL A 79 13.98 9.57 -1.46
CA VAL A 79 12.94 10.59 -1.69
C VAL A 79 11.70 9.93 -2.28
N PHE A 80 10.52 10.32 -1.78
CA PHE A 80 9.26 9.79 -2.28
C PHE A 80 9.04 10.11 -3.76
N ASP A 81 9.00 9.06 -4.57
CA ASP A 81 8.40 9.07 -5.89
C ASP A 81 7.52 7.81 -6.04
N ARG A 82 6.26 8.02 -6.36
CA ARG A 82 5.32 6.93 -6.60
C ARG A 82 5.78 6.02 -7.76
N ALA A 83 6.43 6.59 -8.77
CA ALA A 83 6.86 5.86 -9.95
C ALA A 83 7.99 4.86 -9.64
N THR A 84 8.75 5.10 -8.58
CA THR A 84 9.92 4.28 -8.21
C THR A 84 9.61 3.30 -7.08
N LEU A 85 8.34 2.94 -6.87
CA LEU A 85 7.96 1.97 -5.82
C LEU A 85 8.66 0.62 -6.03
N GLU A 86 8.82 0.19 -7.28
CA GLU A 86 9.48 -1.08 -7.64
C GLU A 86 10.99 -1.09 -7.33
N ASP A 87 11.61 0.09 -7.16
CA ASP A 87 13.01 0.21 -6.72
C ASP A 87 13.15 0.08 -5.19
N VAL A 88 12.04 0.16 -4.46
CA VAL A 88 11.99 0.23 -2.99
C VAL A 88 11.47 -1.05 -2.37
N VAL A 89 10.56 -1.75 -3.04
CA VAL A 89 9.93 -2.98 -2.53
C VAL A 89 9.97 -4.10 -3.57
N SER A 90 10.07 -5.32 -3.08
CA SER A 90 9.85 -6.52 -3.88
C SER A 90 8.36 -6.69 -4.25
N VAL A 91 8.08 -7.58 -5.20
CA VAL A 91 6.69 -7.92 -5.57
C VAL A 91 5.88 -8.48 -4.38
N LEU A 92 6.51 -9.24 -3.49
CA LEU A 92 5.83 -9.82 -2.33
C LEU A 92 5.44 -8.73 -1.33
N GLU A 93 6.33 -7.78 -1.10
CA GLU A 93 6.05 -6.60 -0.26
C GLU A 93 5.00 -5.70 -0.91
N ALA A 94 5.01 -5.53 -2.23
CA ALA A 94 3.95 -4.82 -2.95
C ALA A 94 2.58 -5.50 -2.78
N MET A 95 2.51 -6.83 -2.84
CA MET A 95 1.28 -7.57 -2.52
C MET A 95 0.87 -7.40 -1.05
N GLU A 96 1.83 -7.40 -0.13
CA GLU A 96 1.58 -7.15 1.28
C GLU A 96 0.98 -5.76 1.52
N LEU A 97 1.50 -4.71 0.85
CA LEU A 97 0.94 -3.36 0.90
C LEU A 97 -0.52 -3.33 0.48
N ILE A 98 -0.87 -3.99 -0.63
CA ILE A 98 -2.25 -4.06 -1.12
C ILE A 98 -3.14 -4.75 -0.09
N ASN A 99 -2.69 -5.89 0.46
CA ASN A 99 -3.44 -6.66 1.46
C ASN A 99 -3.65 -5.87 2.75
N LYS A 100 -2.61 -5.23 3.29
CA LYS A 100 -2.71 -4.40 4.50
C LYS A 100 -3.59 -3.18 4.27
N LEU A 101 -3.57 -2.59 3.08
CA LEU A 101 -4.47 -1.51 2.71
C LEU A 101 -5.94 -1.97 2.76
N PHE A 102 -6.27 -3.16 2.24
CA PHE A 102 -7.62 -3.72 2.37
C PHE A 102 -8.04 -3.95 3.83
N LEU A 103 -7.15 -4.51 4.65
CA LEU A 103 -7.44 -4.82 6.05
C LEU A 103 -7.73 -3.55 6.87
N GLN A 104 -6.90 -2.51 6.73
CA GLN A 104 -7.09 -1.26 7.45
C GLN A 104 -8.38 -0.54 7.03
N GLN A 105 -8.76 -0.63 5.75
CA GLN A 105 -10.03 -0.09 5.27
C GLN A 105 -11.22 -0.84 5.90
N LYS A 106 -11.19 -2.18 5.99
CA LYS A 106 -12.25 -2.99 6.63
C LYS A 106 -12.42 -2.64 8.11
N MET A 107 -11.33 -2.55 8.88
CA MET A 107 -11.39 -2.22 10.31
C MET A 107 -12.03 -0.85 10.56
N SER A 108 -11.74 0.14 9.70
CA SER A 108 -12.36 1.48 9.80
C SER A 108 -13.90 1.48 9.62
N PHE A 109 -14.46 0.50 8.89
CA PHE A 109 -15.91 0.35 8.75
C PHE A 109 -16.54 -0.36 9.95
N ASP A 110 -15.88 -1.37 10.52
CA ASP A 110 -16.43 -2.13 11.65
C ASP A 110 -16.36 -1.37 12.98
N ASP A 111 -15.31 -0.56 13.20
CA ASP A 111 -15.24 0.33 14.38
C ASP A 111 -16.33 1.41 14.39
N LYS A 112 -16.85 1.79 13.21
CA LYS A 112 -18.00 2.72 13.10
C LYS A 112 -19.33 2.04 13.43
N LYS A 113 -19.47 0.73 13.21
CA LYS A 113 -20.68 -0.03 13.59
C LYS A 113 -20.79 -0.28 15.09
N LYS A 114 -19.67 -0.22 15.83
CA LYS A 114 -19.60 -0.47 17.27
C LYS A 114 -19.92 0.75 18.15
N ARG A 115 -20.24 1.91 17.58
CA ARG A 115 -20.69 3.09 18.34
C ARG A 115 -22.21 3.24 18.19
N PRO A 116 -23.03 2.83 19.17
CA PRO A 116 -24.44 3.21 19.24
C PRO A 116 -24.60 4.71 19.55
#